data_AF-A0A3D3MAW7-F1
#
_entry.id   AF-A0A3D3MAW7-F1
#
_cell.length_a   1.000
_cell.length_b   1.000
_cell.length_c   1.000
_cell.angle_alpha   90.00
_cell.angle_beta   90.00
_cell.angle_gamma   90.00
#
_symmetry.space_group_name_H-M   'P 1'
#
loop_
_entity.id
_entity.type
_entity.pdbx_description
1 polymer ?
#
loop_
_entity_poly.entity_id
_entity_poly.type
_entity_poly.pdbx_seq_one_letter_code
_entity_poly.pdbx_strand_id
1 'polypeptide(L)'
;EALGNPGLARRLQGLPRPQGPTLDDEASPLVLTRVGTADGELRFLSTFTTFGMPLDISVASLRIEHLIPADEKTWQVMRKAAQV
;
A
#
# COMPACT_ATOMS: atom_id res chain seq x y z
N GLU A 1 5.58 14.76 -21.58
CA GLU A 1 6.04 14.22 -22.87
C GLU A 1 5.04 14.39 -24.03
N ALA A 2 3.77 13.98 -23.92
CA ALA A 2 2.80 14.15 -25.02
C ALA A 2 2.47 15.63 -25.36
N LEU A 3 2.53 16.54 -24.39
CA LEU A 3 2.25 17.97 -24.57
C LEU A 3 3.24 18.69 -25.52
N GLY A 4 4.44 18.12 -25.74
CA GLY A 4 5.44 18.67 -26.66
C GLY A 4 5.46 18.02 -28.05
N ASN A 5 4.60 17.03 -28.31
CA ASN A 5 4.58 16.28 -29.56
C ASN A 5 3.14 16.16 -30.10
N PRO A 6 2.73 17.03 -31.05
CA PRO A 6 1.35 17.06 -31.55
C PRO A 6 0.96 15.79 -32.31
N GLY A 7 1.92 15.07 -32.89
CA GLY A 7 1.67 13.78 -33.56
C GLY A 7 1.33 12.67 -32.55
N LEU A 8 2.04 12.63 -31.43
CA LEU A 8 1.73 11.72 -30.33
C LEU A 8 0.38 12.06 -29.69
N ALA A 9 0.11 13.34 -29.45
CA ALA A 9 -1.17 13.79 -28.89
C ALA A 9 -2.36 13.33 -29.76
N ARG A 10 -2.24 13.45 -31.09
CA ARG A 10 -3.28 13.00 -32.04
C ARG A 10 -3.48 11.48 -32.01
N ARG A 11 -2.41 10.70 -31.90
CA ARG A 11 -2.50 9.24 -31.80
C ARG A 11 -3.20 8.81 -30.51
N LEU A 12 -2.85 9.43 -29.38
CA LEU A 12 -3.46 9.13 -28.09
C LEU A 12 -4.97 9.44 -28.05
N GLN A 13 -5.41 10.48 -28.77
CA GLN A 13 -6.83 10.82 -28.88
C GLN A 13 -7.66 9.78 -29.65
N GLY A 14 -7.04 9.04 -30.57
CA GLY A 14 -7.70 8.00 -31.37
C GLY A 14 -7.70 6.61 -30.74
N LEU A 15 -7.01 6.43 -29.61
CA LEU A 15 -6.98 5.14 -28.91
C LEU A 15 -8.30 4.94 -28.15
N PRO A 16 -8.87 3.73 -28.16
CA PRO A 16 -9.99 3.41 -27.30
C PRO A 16 -9.57 3.61 -25.84
N ARG A 17 -10.33 4.42 -25.09
CA ARG A 17 -10.14 4.49 -23.65
C ARG A 17 -10.50 3.12 -23.08
N PRO A 18 -9.59 2.42 -22.38
CA PRO A 18 -9.99 1.24 -21.65
C PRO A 18 -11.11 1.67 -20.70
N GLN A 19 -12.23 0.93 -20.72
CA GLN A 19 -13.25 1.08 -19.71
C GLN A 19 -12.57 0.65 -18.40
N GLY A 20 -12.19 1.63 -17.59
CA GLY A 20 -11.67 1.37 -16.26
C GLY A 20 -12.72 0.56 -15.49
N PRO A 21 -12.29 -0.28 -14.54
CA PRO A 21 -13.24 -1.00 -13.70
C PRO A 21 -14.24 0.00 -13.13
N THR A 22 -15.54 -0.32 -13.25
CA THR A 22 -16.54 0.38 -12.46
C THR A 22 -16.17 0.10 -11.02
N LEU A 23 -15.79 1.13 -10.29
CA LEU A 23 -15.40 1.02 -8.89
C LEU A 23 -16.66 0.72 -8.07
N ASP A 24 -17.09 -0.53 -8.09
CA ASP A 24 -17.98 -1.06 -7.06
C ASP A 24 -17.25 -0.87 -5.72
N ASP A 25 -17.82 -0.07 -4.81
CA ASP A 25 -17.33 0.23 -3.45
C ASP A 25 -15.84 -0.13 -3.27
N GLU A 26 -14.93 0.73 -3.74
CA GLU A 26 -13.49 0.44 -3.71
C GLU A 26 -13.13 -0.11 -2.33
N ALA A 27 -12.64 -1.36 -2.31
CA ALA A 27 -12.06 -1.92 -1.11
C ALA A 27 -11.03 -0.92 -0.60
N SER A 28 -11.26 -0.39 0.60
CA SER A 28 -10.39 0.62 1.17
C SER A 28 -8.95 0.14 1.05
N PRO A 29 -8.02 0.98 0.55
CA PRO A 29 -6.61 0.60 0.45
C PRO A 29 -5.99 0.36 1.84
N LEU A 30 -6.73 0.66 2.90
CA LEU A 30 -6.35 0.44 4.29
C LEU A 30 -6.41 -1.06 4.64
N VAL A 31 -5.25 -1.60 4.96
CA VAL A 31 -5.15 -2.94 5.57
C VAL A 31 -5.15 -2.79 7.09
N LEU A 32 -6.16 -3.36 7.74
CA LEU A 32 -6.22 -3.48 9.20
C LEU A 32 -5.69 -4.84 9.64
N THR A 33 -4.51 -4.86 10.24
CA THR A 33 -3.88 -6.08 10.75
C THR A 33 -4.24 -6.28 12.23
N ARG A 34 -4.75 -7.47 12.56
CA ARG A 34 -5.13 -7.85 13.92
C ARG A 34 -4.19 -8.93 14.43
N VAL A 35 -3.56 -8.69 15.57
CA VAL A 35 -2.58 -9.60 16.16
C VAL A 35 -3.04 -9.99 17.56
N GLY A 36 -3.12 -11.29 17.83
CA GLY A 36 -3.38 -11.80 19.19
C GLY A 36 -2.09 -11.84 20.00
N THR A 37 -2.08 -11.21 21.17
CA THR A 37 -0.93 -11.24 22.10
C THR A 37 -1.39 -11.60 23.51
N ALA A 38 -0.45 -11.73 24.45
CA ALA A 38 -0.77 -11.90 25.87
C ALA A 38 -1.52 -10.69 26.47
N ASP A 39 -1.35 -9.49 25.89
CA ASP A 39 -2.07 -8.26 26.25
C ASP A 39 -3.44 -8.13 25.51
N GLY A 40 -3.87 -9.22 24.88
CA GLY A 40 -5.09 -9.33 24.07
C GLY A 40 -4.88 -8.89 22.62
N GLU A 41 -5.98 -8.62 21.90
CA GLU A 41 -5.89 -8.21 20.50
C GLU A 41 -5.29 -6.81 20.36
N LEU A 42 -4.33 -6.67 19.44
CA LEU A 42 -3.74 -5.42 18.97
C LEU A 42 -4.14 -5.17 17.51
N ARG A 43 -4.33 -3.90 17.14
CA ARG A 43 -4.82 -3.51 15.82
C ARG A 43 -3.90 -2.49 15.19
N PHE A 44 -3.52 -2.73 13.94
CA PHE A 44 -2.58 -1.89 13.20
C PHE A 44 -3.11 -1.50 11.84
N LEU A 45 -2.89 -0.24 11.47
CA LEU A 45 -2.93 0.17 10.07
C LEU A 45 -1.61 -0.23 9.43
N SER A 46 -1.65 -1.07 8.40
CA SER A 46 -0.47 -1.57 7.71
C SER A 46 -0.19 -0.73 6.46
N THR A 47 1.07 -0.34 6.29
CA THR A 47 1.59 0.15 5.00
C THR A 47 2.81 -0.66 4.60
N PHE A 48 2.88 -1.09 3.35
CA PHE A 48 4.02 -1.84 2.83
C PHE A 48 4.63 -1.14 1.61
N THR A 49 5.95 -1.12 1.57
CA THR A 49 6.74 -0.62 0.46
C THR A 49 7.65 -1.74 -0.03
N THR A 50 7.52 -2.10 -1.30
CA THR A 50 8.35 -3.13 -1.94
C THR A 50 9.40 -2.46 -2.82
N PHE A 51 10.67 -2.79 -2.60
CA PHE A 51 11.78 -2.37 -3.43
C PHE A 51 12.05 -3.45 -4.48
N GLY A 52 11.82 -3.13 -5.76
CA GLY A 52 12.13 -4.00 -6.89
C GLY A 52 13.21 -3.39 -7.79
N MET A 53 14.10 -4.22 -8.33
CA MET A 53 14.82 -3.91 -9.58
C MET A 53 14.04 -4.56 -10.75
N PRO A 54 13.87 -3.90 -11.91
CA PRO A 54 12.94 -4.39 -12.95
C PRO A 54 13.27 -5.73 -13.62
N LEU A 55 14.38 -6.42 -13.27
CA LEU A 55 14.92 -7.49 -14.12
C LEU A 55 15.42 -8.78 -13.45
N ASP A 56 15.29 -8.98 -12.13
CA ASP A 56 15.71 -10.26 -11.51
C ASP A 56 14.59 -10.93 -10.71
N ILE A 57 14.00 -11.97 -11.31
CA ILE A 57 12.85 -12.74 -10.80
C ILE A 57 13.24 -13.70 -9.66
N SER A 58 14.47 -13.66 -9.13
CA SER A 58 14.91 -14.59 -8.05
C SER A 58 15.36 -13.94 -6.75
N VAL A 59 15.45 -12.61 -6.64
CA VAL A 59 15.79 -11.93 -5.38
C VAL A 59 14.48 -11.62 -4.66
N ALA A 60 14.29 -12.19 -3.47
CA ALA A 60 13.18 -11.84 -2.60
C ALA A 60 13.12 -10.30 -2.50
N SER A 61 12.08 -9.70 -3.06
CA SER A 61 11.92 -8.25 -3.07
C SER A 61 11.97 -7.75 -1.63
N LEU A 62 12.88 -6.83 -1.33
CA LEU A 62 12.92 -6.23 0.00
C LEU A 62 11.58 -5.53 0.24
N ARG A 63 10.88 -5.90 1.32
CA ARG A 63 9.62 -5.28 1.72
C ARG A 63 9.79 -4.65 3.10
N ILE A 64 9.50 -3.37 3.20
CA ILE A 64 9.35 -2.68 4.49
C ILE A 64 7.86 -2.63 4.80
N GLU A 65 7.47 -3.08 5.99
CA GLU A 65 6.11 -2.98 6.49
C GLU A 65 6.09 -2.11 7.75
N HIS A 66 5.21 -1.11 7.76
CA HIS A 66 4.96 -0.28 8.93
C HIS A 66 3.63 -0.70 9.56
N LEU A 67 3.67 -0.92 10.87
CA LEU A 67 2.51 -1.22 11.69
C LEU A 67 2.24 -0.02 12.60
N ILE A 68 1.21 0.76 12.24
CA ILE A 68 0.83 1.97 12.98
C ILE A 68 -0.34 1.62 13.90
N PRO A 69 -0.29 1.91 15.21
CA PRO A 69 -1.41 1.63 16.11
C PRO A 69 -2.72 2.22 15.62
N ALA A 70 -3.74 1.37 15.48
CA ALA A 70 -5.06 1.77 15.00
C ALA A 70 -5.98 2.25 16.13
N ASP A 71 -5.59 2.04 17.39
CA ASP A 71 -6.33 2.46 18.57
C ASP A 71 -5.43 2.78 19.78
N GLU A 72 -6.02 3.44 20.77
CA GLU A 72 -5.33 3.87 21.99
C GLU A 72 -4.78 2.69 22.80
N LYS A 73 -5.52 1.57 22.85
CA LYS A 73 -5.08 0.36 23.53
C LYS A 73 -3.75 -0.12 22.94
N THR A 74 -3.70 -0.25 21.62
CA THR A 74 -2.52 -0.72 20.89
C THR A 74 -1.36 0.23 21.07
N TRP A 75 -1.60 1.55 21.03
CA TRP A 75 -0.60 2.57 21.29
C TRP A 75 0.05 2.42 22.67
N GLN A 76 -0.75 2.25 23.73
CA GLN A 76 -0.22 2.13 25.08
C GLN A 76 0.58 0.83 25.28
N VAL A 77 0.15 -0.28 24.69
CA VAL A 77 0.92 -1.54 24.71
C VAL A 77 2.27 -1.37 24.00
N MET A 78 2.29 -0.76 22.81
CA MET A 78 3.53 -0.50 22.07
C MET A 78 4.48 0.42 22.84
N ARG A 79 3.97 1.51 23.42
CA ARG A 79 4.82 2.44 24.19
C ARG A 79 5.48 1.74 25.38
N LYS A 80 4.76 0.88 26.10
CA LYS A 80 5.34 0.11 27.21
C LYS A 80 6.45 -0.82 26.71
N ALA A 81 6.24 -1.49 25.58
CA ALA A 81 7.24 -2.39 25.00
C ALA A 81 8.49 -1.67 24.46
N ALA A 82 8.36 -0.41 24.00
CA ALA A 82 9.47 0.38 23.48
C ALA A 82 10.33 1.06 24.57
N GLN A 83 9.90 1.01 25.84
CA GLN A 83 10.62 1.57 26.99
C GLN A 83 11.58 0.54 27.63
N VAL A 84 11.89 -0.55 26.93
CA VAL A 84 12.76 -1.63 27.38
C VAL A 84 14.20 -1.40 26.94
#